data_AF-A0A847GR96-F1
#
_entry.id   AF-A0A847GR96-F1
#
_cell.length_a   1.000
_cell.length_b   1.000
_cell.length_c   1.000
_cell.angle_alpha   90.00
_cell.angle_beta   90.00
_cell.angle_gamma   90.00
#
_symmetry.space_group_name_H-M   'P 1'
#
loop_
_entity.id
_entity.type
_entity.pdbx_description
1 polymer ?
#
loop_
_entity_poly.entity_id
_entity_poly.type
_entity_poly.pdbx_seq_one_letter_code
_entity_poly.pdbx_strand_id
1 'polypeptide(L)'
;MNGTQSQFAASIRDCRATLAQHLAEAIKELHWKDFETLVDLVFRAAGWIRVSVLGQHAKGLDLELVEPIMGDRYVVQVKSCAGLSDVLSTAEQFSRHEYRRVFFVVHTPDTSITNATKIPKHVELVPPERLADLAANAGLTGWIEDKVS
;
A
#
# COMPACT_ATOMS: atom_id res chain seq x y z
N MET A 1 23.24 4.55 -33.06
CA MET A 1 21.99 5.13 -32.53
C MET A 1 21.70 4.73 -31.06
N ASN A 2 22.66 4.23 -30.27
CA ASN A 2 22.37 3.63 -28.93
C ASN A 2 22.67 4.54 -27.72
N GLY A 3 23.25 5.73 -27.89
CA GLY A 3 23.65 6.59 -26.75
C GLY A 3 22.52 7.45 -26.19
N THR A 4 21.68 8.03 -27.04
CA THR A 4 20.68 9.03 -26.65
C THR A 4 19.43 8.41 -26.04
N GLN A 5 18.99 7.25 -26.54
CA GLN A 5 17.84 6.51 -26.00
C GLN A 5 18.10 6.03 -24.55
N SER A 6 19.35 5.69 -24.24
CA SER A 6 19.77 5.31 -22.88
C SER A 6 19.77 6.50 -21.91
N GLN A 7 20.09 7.71 -22.37
CA GLN A 7 20.10 8.91 -21.54
C GLN A 7 18.68 9.36 -21.19
N PHE A 8 17.75 9.34 -22.16
CA PHE A 8 16.34 9.62 -21.86
C PHE A 8 15.74 8.60 -20.89
N ALA A 9 16.05 7.31 -21.04
CA ALA A 9 15.57 6.28 -20.11
C ALA A 9 16.12 6.46 -18.69
N ALA A 10 17.38 6.90 -18.56
CA ALA A 10 17.97 7.25 -17.26
C ALA A 10 17.28 8.47 -16.64
N SER A 11 17.16 9.56 -17.41
CA SER A 11 16.50 10.79 -16.95
C SER A 11 15.04 10.56 -16.53
N ILE A 12 14.27 9.76 -17.28
CA ILE A 12 12.89 9.39 -16.90
C ILE A 12 12.86 8.62 -15.59
N ARG A 13 13.81 7.68 -15.40
CA ARG A 13 13.91 6.89 -14.16
C ARG A 13 14.22 7.79 -12.97
N ASP A 14 15.13 8.73 -13.12
CA ASP A 14 15.51 9.67 -12.07
C ASP A 14 14.34 10.59 -11.72
N CYS A 15 13.66 11.17 -12.71
CA CYS A 15 12.45 11.98 -12.48
C CYS A 15 11.35 11.17 -11.78
N ARG A 16 11.14 9.91 -12.17
CA ARG A 16 10.15 9.04 -11.52
C ARG A 16 10.53 8.72 -10.08
N ALA A 17 11.82 8.51 -9.79
CA ALA A 17 12.29 8.29 -8.42
C ALA A 17 12.10 9.55 -7.56
N THR A 18 12.41 10.74 -8.08
CA THR A 18 12.15 12.01 -7.39
C THR A 18 10.67 12.22 -7.14
N LEU A 19 9.82 11.94 -8.13
CA LEU A 19 8.37 12.03 -7.97
C LEU A 19 7.87 11.06 -6.88
N ALA A 20 8.31 9.80 -6.90
CA ALA A 20 7.93 8.82 -5.89
C ALA A 20 8.35 9.27 -4.47
N GLN A 21 9.52 9.89 -4.31
CA GLN A 21 9.95 10.47 -3.04
C GLN A 21 9.03 11.59 -2.56
N HIS A 22 8.69 12.55 -3.43
CA HIS A 22 7.76 13.63 -3.07
C HIS A 22 6.36 13.09 -2.73
N LEU A 23 5.87 12.10 -3.49
CA LEU A 23 4.60 11.45 -3.20
C LEU A 23 4.65 10.72 -1.85
N ALA A 24 5.75 10.06 -1.50
CA ALA A 24 5.88 9.39 -0.21
C ALA A 24 5.80 10.37 0.97
N GLU A 25 6.37 11.57 0.84
CA GLU A 25 6.23 12.63 1.85
C GLU A 25 4.81 13.20 1.87
N ALA A 26 4.21 13.50 0.72
CA ALA A 26 2.82 13.96 0.63
C ALA A 26 1.82 12.95 1.24
N ILE A 27 2.05 11.66 1.03
CA ILE A 27 1.22 10.58 1.59
C ILE A 27 1.24 10.61 3.14
N LYS A 28 2.35 11.00 3.77
CA LYS A 28 2.46 11.11 5.24
C LYS A 28 1.65 12.28 5.81
N GLU A 29 1.31 13.27 4.98
CA GLU A 29 0.51 14.44 5.36
C GLU A 29 -0.99 14.22 5.18
N LEU A 30 -1.39 13.14 4.51
CA LEU A 30 -2.79 12.84 4.27
C LEU A 30 -3.54 12.63 5.58
N HIS A 31 -4.74 13.21 5.67
CA HIS A 31 -5.70 12.84 6.68
C HIS A 31 -6.05 11.34 6.56
N TRP A 32 -6.27 10.67 7.70
CA TRP A 32 -6.45 9.21 7.76
C TRP A 32 -7.49 8.66 6.75
N LYS A 33 -8.58 9.39 6.54
CA LYS A 33 -9.63 8.99 5.59
C LYS A 33 -9.19 9.10 4.11
N ASP A 34 -8.40 10.11 3.79
CA ASP A 34 -7.84 10.25 2.44
C ASP A 34 -6.77 9.17 2.22
N PHE A 35 -5.98 8.85 3.24
CA PHE A 35 -5.04 7.73 3.17
C PHE A 35 -5.73 6.39 2.90
N GLU A 36 -6.81 6.06 3.63
CA GLU A 36 -7.62 4.86 3.32
C GLU A 36 -8.16 4.88 1.89
N THR A 37 -8.60 6.05 1.42
CA THR A 37 -9.10 6.21 0.05
C THR A 37 -8.00 5.97 -0.98
N LEU A 38 -6.80 6.50 -0.77
CA LEU A 38 -5.64 6.27 -1.63
C LEU A 38 -5.32 4.77 -1.73
N VAL A 39 -5.31 4.07 -0.60
CA VAL A 39 -5.04 2.63 -0.56
C VAL A 39 -6.09 1.87 -1.37
N ASP A 40 -7.38 2.16 -1.18
CA ASP A 40 -8.45 1.55 -1.97
C ASP A 40 -8.27 1.82 -3.48
N LEU A 41 -7.94 3.06 -3.88
CA LEU A 41 -7.68 3.42 -5.27
C LEU A 41 -6.49 2.66 -5.87
N VAL A 42 -5.39 2.52 -5.13
CA VAL A 42 -4.19 1.78 -5.57
C VAL A 42 -4.53 0.30 -5.83
N PHE A 43 -5.23 -0.35 -4.91
CA PHE A 43 -5.60 -1.77 -5.09
C PHE A 43 -6.59 -1.97 -6.24
N ARG A 44 -7.56 -1.06 -6.41
CA ARG A 44 -8.49 -1.10 -7.56
C ARG A 44 -7.76 -0.90 -8.88
N ALA A 45 -6.79 0.01 -8.95
CA ALA A 45 -5.98 0.22 -10.13
C ALA A 45 -5.12 -1.01 -10.49
N ALA A 46 -4.74 -1.82 -9.49
CA ALA A 46 -4.08 -3.11 -9.69
C ALA A 46 -5.04 -4.24 -10.14
N GLY A 47 -6.33 -3.93 -10.33
CA GLY A 47 -7.35 -4.87 -10.82
C GLY A 47 -8.01 -5.70 -9.71
N TRP A 48 -7.76 -5.40 -8.44
CA TRP A 48 -8.37 -6.15 -7.33
C TRP A 48 -9.79 -5.64 -7.06
N ILE A 49 -10.68 -6.58 -6.76
CA ILE A 49 -12.09 -6.29 -6.56
C ILE A 49 -12.35 -6.19 -5.06
N ARG A 50 -12.87 -5.04 -4.62
CA ARG A 50 -13.29 -4.83 -3.24
C ARG A 50 -14.56 -5.63 -2.95
N VAL A 51 -14.55 -6.41 -1.88
CA VAL A 51 -15.70 -7.17 -1.38
C VAL A 51 -16.26 -6.46 -0.15
N SER A 52 -17.56 -6.18 -0.14
CA SER A 52 -18.23 -5.67 1.06
C SER A 52 -18.46 -6.81 2.05
N VAL A 53 -17.88 -6.70 3.25
CA VAL A 53 -18.00 -7.74 4.28
C VAL A 53 -19.42 -7.72 4.88
N LEU A 54 -20.25 -8.70 4.49
CA LEU A 54 -21.51 -9.01 5.18
C LEU A 54 -21.24 -10.09 6.23
N GLY A 55 -20.83 -9.70 7.45
CA GLY A 55 -20.68 -10.69 8.54
C GLY A 55 -19.85 -10.26 9.76
N GLN A 56 -19.80 -11.14 10.76
CA GLN A 56 -19.10 -10.94 12.05
C GLN A 56 -17.58 -10.74 11.92
N HIS A 57 -16.99 -11.14 10.78
CA HIS A 57 -15.57 -10.95 10.44
C HIS A 57 -15.22 -9.49 10.04
N ALA A 58 -16.21 -8.57 9.98
CA ALA A 58 -16.00 -7.17 9.63
C ALA A 58 -15.33 -6.31 10.73
N LYS A 59 -15.12 -6.85 11.94
CA LYS A 59 -14.53 -6.07 13.04
C LYS A 59 -13.02 -5.87 12.81
N GLY A 60 -12.63 -4.63 12.52
CA GLY A 60 -11.23 -4.18 12.44
C GLY A 60 -10.58 -4.32 11.06
N LEU A 61 -11.31 -4.83 10.07
CA LEU A 61 -10.85 -4.96 8.69
C LEU A 61 -11.15 -3.69 7.88
N ASP A 62 -10.14 -3.13 7.21
CA ASP A 62 -10.34 -1.94 6.37
C ASP A 62 -10.80 -2.31 4.96
N LEU A 63 -10.10 -3.26 4.30
CA LEU A 63 -10.49 -3.76 2.97
C LEU A 63 -10.36 -5.27 2.88
N GLU A 64 -11.40 -5.89 2.31
CA GLU A 64 -11.31 -7.24 1.77
C GLU A 64 -11.27 -7.17 0.24
N LEU A 65 -10.31 -7.89 -0.36
CA LEU A 65 -10.04 -7.86 -1.78
C LEU A 65 -10.03 -9.27 -2.37
N VAL A 66 -10.49 -9.40 -3.61
CA VAL A 66 -10.39 -10.63 -4.40
C VAL A 66 -9.57 -10.37 -5.65
N GLU A 67 -8.60 -11.23 -5.92
CA GLU A 67 -7.88 -11.26 -7.19
C GLU A 67 -8.74 -11.96 -8.25
N PRO A 68 -9.03 -11.30 -9.38
CA PRO A 68 -10.07 -11.75 -10.32
C PRO A 68 -9.75 -13.04 -11.09
N ILE A 69 -8.48 -13.40 -11.27
CA ILE A 69 -8.07 -14.54 -12.09
C ILE A 69 -8.14 -15.84 -11.29
N MET A 70 -7.54 -15.86 -10.10
CA MET A 70 -7.46 -17.04 -9.23
C MET A 70 -8.59 -17.10 -8.21
N GLY A 71 -9.27 -15.98 -7.95
CA GLY A 71 -10.32 -15.87 -6.93
C GLY A 71 -9.77 -15.85 -5.50
N ASP A 72 -8.46 -15.67 -5.33
CA ASP A 72 -7.84 -15.62 -4.01
C ASP A 72 -8.29 -14.39 -3.22
N ARG A 73 -8.53 -14.59 -1.92
CA ARG A 73 -8.93 -13.53 -1.00
C ARG A 73 -7.73 -12.93 -0.30
N TYR A 74 -7.77 -11.62 -0.12
CA TYR A 74 -6.75 -10.81 0.51
C TYR A 74 -7.39 -9.84 1.49
N VAL A 75 -6.62 -9.48 2.50
CA VAL A 75 -7.00 -8.47 3.49
C VAL A 75 -6.01 -7.33 3.42
N VAL A 76 -6.52 -6.10 3.56
CA VAL A 76 -5.69 -4.91 3.77
C VAL A 76 -6.04 -4.30 5.13
N GLN A 77 -5.02 -4.12 5.94
CA GLN A 77 -5.04 -3.27 7.12
C GLN A 77 -4.31 -1.98 6.80
N VAL A 78 -4.95 -0.85 7.06
CA VAL A 78 -4.45 0.50 6.83
C VAL A 78 -4.19 1.15 8.19
N LYS A 79 -2.99 1.70 8.37
CA LYS A 79 -2.62 2.44 9.59
C LYS A 79 -1.86 3.71 9.23
N SER A 80 -2.30 4.84 9.76
CA SER A 80 -1.54 6.09 9.63
C SER A 80 -0.19 5.99 10.33
N CYS A 81 -0.19 5.61 11.61
CA CYS A 81 1.02 5.34 12.38
C CYS A 81 0.95 3.91 12.94
N ALA A 82 2.05 3.16 12.88
CA ALA A 82 2.09 1.80 13.41
C ALA A 82 3.50 1.37 13.81
N GLY A 83 3.55 0.46 14.79
CA GLY A 83 4.74 -0.28 15.19
C GLY A 83 4.65 -1.77 14.86
N LEU A 84 5.72 -2.51 15.16
CA LEU A 84 5.80 -3.95 14.90
C LEU A 84 4.70 -4.73 15.64
N SER A 85 4.28 -4.27 16.82
CA SER A 85 3.17 -4.90 17.56
C SER A 85 1.85 -4.85 16.78
N ASP A 86 1.58 -3.78 16.03
CA ASP A 86 0.38 -3.67 15.21
C ASP A 86 0.41 -4.65 14.03
N VAL A 87 1.58 -4.81 13.42
CA VAL A 87 1.80 -5.77 12.32
C VAL A 87 1.57 -7.20 12.82
N LEU A 88 2.09 -7.56 13.99
CA LEU A 88 1.93 -8.89 14.58
C LEU A 88 0.49 -9.15 15.00
N SER A 89 -0.17 -8.17 15.65
CA SER A 89 -1.59 -8.26 16.00
C SER A 89 -2.47 -8.49 14.76
N THR A 90 -2.19 -7.76 13.67
CA THR A 90 -2.89 -7.96 12.40
C THR A 90 -2.65 -9.36 11.83
N ALA A 91 -1.43 -9.87 11.92
CA ALA A 91 -1.08 -11.21 11.46
C ALA A 91 -1.80 -12.32 12.23
N GLU A 92 -2.04 -12.11 13.52
CA GLU A 92 -2.78 -13.02 14.40
C GLU A 92 -4.28 -12.96 14.15
N GLN A 93 -4.80 -11.76 13.88
CA GLN A 93 -6.22 -11.54 13.57
C GLN A 93 -6.63 -12.21 12.25
N PHE A 94 -5.77 -12.19 11.23
CA PHE A 94 -6.09 -12.70 9.90
C PHE A 94 -5.26 -13.96 9.56
N SER A 95 -5.92 -15.11 9.62
CA SER A 95 -5.33 -16.42 9.38
C SER A 95 -5.04 -16.68 7.89
N ARG A 96 -3.89 -17.30 7.60
CA ARG A 96 -3.51 -17.79 6.26
C ARG A 96 -4.49 -18.79 5.64
N HIS A 97 -5.39 -19.37 6.43
CA HIS A 97 -6.38 -20.33 5.94
C HIS A 97 -7.57 -19.61 5.29
N GLU A 98 -7.83 -18.35 5.66
CA GLU A 98 -8.93 -17.55 5.13
C GLU A 98 -8.47 -16.61 4.02
N TYR A 99 -7.23 -16.13 4.10
CA TYR A 99 -6.66 -15.17 3.15
C TYR A 99 -5.29 -15.62 2.66
N ARG A 100 -5.04 -15.45 1.36
CA ARG A 100 -3.77 -15.81 0.72
C ARG A 100 -2.63 -14.91 1.20
N ARG A 101 -2.90 -13.62 1.39
CA ARG A 101 -1.96 -12.65 1.95
C ARG A 101 -2.71 -11.52 2.68
N VAL A 102 -2.06 -10.97 3.70
CA VAL A 102 -2.47 -9.78 4.42
C VAL A 102 -1.53 -8.65 4.04
N PHE A 103 -2.06 -7.54 3.53
CA PHE A 103 -1.32 -6.32 3.28
C PHE A 103 -1.44 -5.43 4.50
N PHE A 104 -0.31 -5.03 5.07
CA PHE A 104 -0.26 -4.04 6.13
C PHE A 104 0.32 -2.75 5.55
N VAL A 105 -0.55 -1.79 5.29
CA VAL A 105 -0.22 -0.53 4.63
C VAL A 105 -0.07 0.55 5.69
N VAL A 106 1.09 1.20 5.72
CA VAL A 106 1.41 2.21 6.73
C VAL A 106 2.09 3.41 6.08
N HIS A 107 1.64 4.63 6.41
CA HIS A 107 2.33 5.83 5.92
C HIS A 107 3.43 6.31 6.88
N THR A 108 3.28 6.16 8.19
CA THR A 108 4.28 6.55 9.20
C THR A 108 4.68 5.35 10.06
N PRO A 109 5.55 4.45 9.57
CA PRO A 109 6.07 3.35 10.36
C PRO A 109 7.05 3.86 11.43
N ASP A 110 6.99 3.28 12.63
CA ASP A 110 8.02 3.53 13.64
C ASP A 110 9.31 2.74 13.37
N THR A 111 10.34 3.01 14.18
CA THR A 111 11.66 2.35 14.03
C THR A 111 11.62 0.85 14.30
N SER A 112 10.60 0.33 14.97
CA SER A 112 10.47 -1.10 15.24
C SER A 112 10.04 -1.88 14.00
N ILE A 113 9.26 -1.27 13.10
CA ILE A 113 8.93 -1.85 11.78
C ILE A 113 10.17 -1.82 10.88
N THR A 114 10.88 -0.69 10.82
CA THR A 114 12.06 -0.53 9.95
C THR A 114 13.19 -1.50 10.32
N ASN A 115 13.35 -1.82 11.60
CA ASN A 115 14.36 -2.76 12.10
C ASN A 115 13.86 -4.21 12.22
N ALA A 116 12.62 -4.50 11.83
CA ALA A 116 12.03 -5.81 12.00
C ALA A 116 12.75 -6.85 11.14
N THR A 117 13.27 -7.90 11.78
CA THR A 117 13.92 -9.03 11.08
C THR A 117 12.98 -10.21 10.86
N LYS A 118 11.81 -10.21 11.50
CA LYS A 118 10.85 -11.32 11.48
C LYS A 118 9.42 -10.80 11.37
N ILE A 119 8.92 -10.75 10.15
CA ILE A 119 7.51 -10.53 9.84
C ILE A 119 6.92 -11.87 9.36
N PRO A 120 5.70 -12.25 9.80
CA PRO A 120 5.05 -13.45 9.33
C PRO A 120 4.96 -13.49 7.80
N LYS A 121 5.25 -14.65 7.19
CA LYS A 121 5.38 -14.79 5.73
C LYS A 121 4.10 -14.47 4.94
N HIS A 122 2.94 -14.58 5.57
CA HIS A 122 1.65 -14.26 4.96
C HIS A 122 1.29 -12.77 5.08
N VAL A 123 2.12 -11.96 5.74
CA VAL A 123 1.96 -10.51 5.84
C VAL A 123 2.95 -9.83 4.90
N GLU A 124 2.46 -8.91 4.08
CA GLU A 124 3.24 -8.05 3.21
C GLU A 124 3.13 -6.61 3.71
N LEU A 125 4.25 -6.02 4.12
CA LEU A 125 4.30 -4.60 4.47
C LEU A 125 4.29 -3.76 3.20
N VAL A 126 3.51 -2.69 3.22
CA VAL A 126 3.51 -1.64 2.20
C VAL A 126 3.85 -0.31 2.89
N PRO A 127 5.15 0.05 2.96
CA PRO A 127 5.60 1.33 3.50
C PRO A 127 5.24 2.50 2.55
N PRO A 128 5.35 3.77 2.99
CA PRO A 128 4.93 4.92 2.18
C PRO A 128 5.67 5.00 0.83
N GLU A 129 6.95 4.64 0.79
CA GLU A 129 7.74 4.66 -0.45
C GLU A 129 7.19 3.64 -1.46
N ARG A 130 6.82 2.45 -0.99
CA ARG A 130 6.22 1.42 -1.83
C ARG A 130 4.83 1.83 -2.32
N LEU A 131 4.02 2.44 -1.44
CA LEU A 131 2.70 2.93 -1.82
C LEU A 131 2.79 4.07 -2.84
N ALA A 132 3.76 4.97 -2.69
CA ALA A 132 4.02 6.06 -3.62
C ALA A 132 4.35 5.56 -5.03
N ASP A 133 5.23 4.55 -5.15
CA ASP A 133 5.51 3.89 -6.42
C ASP A 133 4.25 3.30 -7.06
N LEU A 134 3.43 2.62 -6.27
CA LEU A 134 2.17 2.03 -6.75
C LEU A 134 1.18 3.11 -7.20
N ALA A 135 1.05 4.20 -6.44
CA ALA A 135 0.18 5.32 -6.76
C ALA A 135 0.63 6.04 -8.03
N ALA A 136 1.93 6.27 -8.22
CA ALA A 136 2.48 6.84 -9.44
C ALA A 136 2.18 5.97 -10.67
N ASN A 137 2.39 4.65 -10.55
CA ASN A 137 2.08 3.70 -11.63
C ASN A 137 0.57 3.60 -11.92
N ALA A 138 -0.27 3.83 -10.90
CA ALA A 138 -1.73 3.88 -11.03
C ALA A 138 -2.24 5.23 -11.60
N GLY A 139 -1.36 6.21 -11.85
CA GLY A 139 -1.75 7.54 -12.34
C GLY A 139 -2.42 8.42 -11.29
N LEU A 140 -2.22 8.15 -10.00
CA LEU A 140 -2.87 8.85 -8.88
C LEU A 140 -2.10 10.10 -8.40
N THR A 141 -1.11 10.58 -9.17
CA THR A 141 -0.26 11.70 -8.74
C THR A 141 -1.05 13.00 -8.56
N GLY A 142 -1.94 13.32 -9.50
CA GLY A 142 -2.80 14.51 -9.38
C GLY A 142 -3.81 14.39 -8.25
N TRP A 143 -4.30 13.18 -7.95
CA TRP A 143 -5.18 12.96 -6.80
C TRP A 143 -4.47 13.24 -5.48
N ILE A 144 -3.19 12.83 -5.34
CA ILE A 144 -2.40 13.11 -4.14
C ILE A 144 -2.12 14.61 -4.02
N GLU A 145 -1.75 15.26 -5.12
CA GLU A 145 -1.50 16.71 -5.18
C GLU A 145 -2.73 17.52 -4.72
N ASP A 146 -3.92 17.18 -5.24
CA ASP A 146 -5.19 17.82 -4.86
C ASP A 146 -5.50 17.69 -3.36
N LYS A 147 -4.97 16.65 -2.69
CA LYS A 147 -5.24 16.37 -1.27
C LYS A 147 -4.30 17.05 -0.30
N VAL A 148 -3.12 17.47 -0.76
CA VAL A 148 -2.12 18.17 0.06
C VAL A 148 -1.99 19.66 -0.26
N SER A 149 -2.74 20.14 -1.25
CA SER A 149 -2.88 21.56 -1.60
C SER A 149 -3.90 22.28 -0.72
#